data_AF-A0A6C0B1H7-F1
#
_entry.id   AF-A0A6C0B1H7-F1
#
_cell.length_a   1.000
_cell.length_b   1.000
_cell.length_c   1.000
_cell.angle_alpha   90.00
_cell.angle_beta   90.00
_cell.angle_gamma   90.00
#
_symmetry.space_group_name_H-M   'P 1'
#
loop_
_entity.id
_entity.type
_entity.pdbx_description
1 polymer ?
#
loop_
_entity_poly.entity_id
_entity_poly.type
_entity_poly.pdbx_seq_one_letter_code
_entity_poly.pdbx_strand_id
1 'polypeptide(L)'
;MATQLILANADKLARVDLAELIGLPLPHYGRSDMCFFLERELPYTKEGAIEAGVYRHLKVYKGHFLDYIAKKEYATLEDWVADCGSDMDKIMFGFSRFDGYRTHIKLEQLINHLNPVSQDMDELTKFAEKLSIDDLSLRDVMVRTRTVGLRTYAEYMDG
;
A
#
# COMPACT_ATOMS: atom_id res chain seq x y z
N MET A 1 -6.97 4.78 6.31
CA MET A 1 -5.57 5.30 6.29
C MET A 1 -5.04 5.46 4.87
N ALA A 2 -5.37 4.55 3.95
CA ALA A 2 -4.93 4.59 2.55
C ALA A 2 -5.14 5.95 1.87
N THR A 3 -6.37 6.49 1.91
CA THR A 3 -6.71 7.78 1.29
C THR A 3 -5.76 8.91 1.65
N GLN A 4 -5.48 9.13 2.94
CA GLN A 4 -4.62 10.23 3.38
C GLN A 4 -3.17 10.03 2.93
N LEU A 5 -2.67 8.79 2.97
CA LEU A 5 -1.32 8.50 2.49
C LEU A 5 -1.17 8.77 0.99
N ILE A 6 -2.17 8.37 0.20
CA ILE A 6 -2.19 8.61 -1.25
C ILE A 6 -2.22 10.12 -1.56
N LEU A 7 -3.10 10.88 -0.88
CA LEU A 7 -3.18 12.33 -1.07
C LEU A 7 -1.89 13.04 -0.63
N ALA A 8 -1.27 12.61 0.47
CA ALA A 8 -0.01 13.17 0.96
C ALA A 8 1.20 12.88 0.05
N ASN A 9 1.10 11.87 -0.83
CA ASN A 9 2.16 11.48 -1.77
C ASN A 9 1.72 11.62 -3.23
N ALA A 10 0.74 12.48 -3.52
CA ALA A 10 0.16 12.65 -4.85
C ALA A 10 1.21 13.02 -5.93
N ASP A 11 2.21 13.81 -5.56
CA ASP A 11 3.34 14.22 -6.41
C ASP A 11 4.28 13.07 -6.78
N LYS A 12 4.34 12.03 -5.93
CA LYS A 12 5.18 10.85 -6.14
C LYS A 12 4.52 9.80 -7.00
N LEU A 13 3.18 9.78 -7.09
CA LEU A 13 2.44 8.77 -7.85
C LEU A 13 2.90 8.67 -9.31
N ALA A 14 3.21 9.80 -9.96
CA ALA A 14 3.70 9.83 -11.34
C ALA A 14 5.12 9.26 -11.51
N ARG A 15 5.86 9.08 -10.42
CA ARG A 15 7.27 8.61 -10.39
C ARG A 15 7.41 7.18 -9.87
N VAL A 16 6.30 6.52 -9.53
CA VAL A 16 6.32 5.12 -9.11
C VAL A 16 6.87 4.26 -10.23
N ASP A 17 7.97 3.55 -9.97
CA ASP A 17 8.54 2.59 -10.91
C ASP A 17 7.73 1.30 -10.88
N LEU A 18 6.68 1.25 -11.69
CA LEU A 18 5.86 0.05 -11.85
C LEU A 18 6.64 -1.13 -12.40
N ALA A 19 7.71 -0.91 -13.19
CA ALA A 19 8.48 -2.01 -13.77
C ALA A 19 9.25 -2.74 -12.65
N GLU A 20 9.82 -1.98 -11.73
CA GLU A 20 10.46 -2.52 -10.52
C GLU A 20 9.45 -3.27 -9.64
N LEU A 21 8.29 -2.67 -9.36
CA LEU A 21 7.28 -3.28 -8.47
C LEU A 21 6.61 -4.53 -9.06
N ILE A 22 6.49 -4.61 -10.39
CA ILE A 22 5.93 -5.77 -11.09
C ILE A 22 7.02 -6.83 -11.37
N GLY A 23 8.29 -6.41 -11.46
CA GLY A 23 9.41 -7.25 -11.83
C GLY A 23 9.51 -7.56 -13.32
N LEU A 24 8.87 -6.75 -14.18
CA LEU A 24 8.82 -6.93 -15.63
C LEU A 24 8.93 -5.57 -16.35
N PRO A 25 9.54 -5.52 -17.56
CA PRO A 25 9.58 -4.30 -18.35
C PRO A 25 8.17 -3.88 -18.77
N LEU A 26 7.89 -2.58 -18.68
CA LEU A 26 6.63 -2.01 -19.14
C LEU A 26 6.69 -1.65 -20.62
N PRO A 27 5.59 -1.81 -21.37
CA PRO A 27 5.48 -1.22 -22.69
C PRO A 27 5.59 0.31 -22.65
N HIS A 28 6.05 0.92 -23.75
CA HIS A 28 6.18 2.37 -23.83
C HIS A 28 4.81 3.03 -24.03
N TYR A 29 4.28 3.66 -22.97
CA TYR A 29 2.94 4.27 -22.99
C TYR A 29 2.91 5.79 -23.22
N GLY A 30 4.02 6.39 -23.66
CA GLY A 30 4.10 7.80 -24.05
C GLY A 30 3.62 8.74 -22.93
N ARG A 31 2.54 9.50 -23.20
CA ARG A 31 1.92 10.47 -22.26
C ARG A 31 0.75 9.89 -21.44
N SER A 32 0.62 8.57 -21.35
CA SER A 32 -0.41 8.00 -20.49
C SER A 32 -0.01 8.23 -19.03
N ASP A 33 -0.95 8.68 -18.20
CA ASP A 33 -0.73 8.73 -16.76
C ASP A 33 -1.31 7.47 -16.10
N MET A 34 -0.66 7.05 -15.03
CA MET A 34 -1.20 6.03 -14.13
C MET A 34 -2.49 6.52 -13.46
N CYS A 35 -3.39 5.59 -13.17
CA CYS A 35 -4.63 5.87 -12.47
C CYS A 35 -5.02 4.68 -11.58
N PHE A 36 -6.00 4.92 -10.71
CA PHE A 36 -6.67 3.85 -9.98
C PHE A 36 -7.84 3.34 -10.81
N PHE A 37 -8.06 2.03 -10.76
CA PHE A 37 -9.15 1.34 -11.43
C PHE A 37 -9.48 0.06 -10.65
N LEU A 38 -10.54 -0.65 -11.01
CA LEU A 38 -10.99 -1.83 -10.27
C LEU A 38 -10.57 -3.13 -10.96
N GLU A 39 -10.19 -4.13 -10.15
CA GLU A 39 -9.78 -5.47 -10.62
C GLU A 39 -10.82 -6.10 -11.57
N ARG A 40 -12.12 -5.81 -11.36
CA ARG A 40 -13.22 -6.29 -12.21
C ARG A 40 -13.15 -5.83 -13.67
N GLU A 41 -12.36 -4.81 -13.98
CA GLU A 41 -12.18 -4.30 -15.35
C GLU A 41 -11.18 -5.14 -16.17
N LEU A 42 -10.26 -5.86 -15.49
CA LEU A 42 -9.18 -6.61 -16.11
C LEU A 42 -9.57 -7.67 -17.15
N PRO A 43 -10.68 -8.44 -17.00
CA PRO A 43 -11.03 -9.47 -17.98
C PRO A 43 -11.67 -8.91 -19.26
N TYR A 44 -11.96 -7.61 -19.32
CA TYR A 44 -12.68 -7.00 -20.44
C TYR A 44 -11.73 -6.34 -21.44
N THR A 45 -12.26 -6.06 -22.64
CA THR A 45 -11.75 -4.98 -23.48
C THR A 45 -12.33 -3.65 -22.98
N LYS A 46 -11.84 -2.52 -23.50
CA LYS A 46 -12.40 -1.22 -23.18
C LYS A 46 -13.90 -1.15 -23.49
N GLU A 47 -14.30 -1.59 -24.68
CA GLU A 47 -15.69 -1.59 -25.13
C GLU A 47 -16.53 -2.51 -24.26
N GLY A 48 -16.03 -3.71 -23.94
CA GLY A 48 -16.71 -4.64 -23.05
C GLY A 48 -16.90 -4.11 -21.63
N ALA A 49 -15.91 -3.38 -21.09
CA ALA A 49 -16.02 -2.76 -19.77
C ALA A 49 -17.05 -1.62 -19.75
N ILE A 50 -17.19 -0.87 -20.85
CA ILE A 50 -18.21 0.17 -21.02
C ILE A 50 -19.60 -0.46 -21.09
N GLU A 51 -19.77 -1.49 -21.92
CA GLU A 51 -21.05 -2.20 -22.08
C GLU A 51 -21.51 -2.87 -20.78
N ALA A 52 -20.58 -3.44 -20.03
CA ALA A 52 -20.84 -4.02 -18.71
C ALA A 52 -21.02 -2.98 -17.59
N GLY A 53 -20.81 -1.68 -17.87
CA GLY A 53 -20.95 -0.61 -16.89
C GLY A 53 -19.91 -0.63 -15.77
N VAL A 54 -18.75 -1.28 -15.99
CA VAL A 54 -17.69 -1.43 -14.98
C VAL A 54 -16.50 -0.50 -15.19
N TYR A 55 -16.42 0.17 -16.35
CA TYR A 55 -15.31 1.06 -16.72
C TYR A 55 -15.23 2.31 -15.83
N ARG A 56 -14.30 2.34 -14.87
CA ARG A 56 -14.20 3.39 -13.84
C ARG A 56 -12.74 3.68 -13.51
N HIS A 57 -12.26 4.87 -13.84
CA HIS A 57 -10.87 5.25 -13.58
C HIS A 57 -10.79 6.54 -12.75
N LEU A 58 -9.95 6.51 -11.72
CA LEU A 58 -9.80 7.56 -10.73
C LEU A 58 -8.38 8.11 -10.70
N LYS A 59 -8.24 9.43 -10.56
CA LYS A 59 -6.94 10.11 -10.37
C LYS A 59 -7.00 11.04 -9.16
N VAL A 60 -5.86 11.29 -8.53
CA VAL A 60 -5.75 12.38 -7.56
C VAL A 60 -5.85 13.71 -8.30
N TYR A 61 -6.68 14.60 -7.78
CA TYR A 61 -6.93 15.92 -8.34
C TYR A 61 -7.17 16.91 -7.20
N LYS A 62 -6.34 17.96 -7.09
CA LYS A 62 -6.51 19.08 -6.14
C LYS A 62 -6.88 18.66 -4.69
N GLY A 63 -6.16 17.70 -4.13
CA GLY A 63 -6.37 17.24 -2.74
C GLY A 63 -7.57 16.31 -2.53
N HIS A 64 -8.19 15.84 -3.61
CA HIS A 64 -9.28 14.86 -3.61
C HIS A 64 -9.09 13.92 -4.82
N PHE A 65 -10.13 13.17 -5.18
CA PHE A 65 -10.08 12.24 -6.30
C PHE A 65 -11.12 12.57 -7.36
N LEU A 66 -10.75 12.43 -8.63
CA LEU A 66 -11.61 12.62 -9.79
C LEU A 66 -11.74 11.31 -10.56
N ASP A 67 -12.96 10.79 -10.64
CA ASP A 67 -13.33 9.77 -11.60
C ASP A 67 -13.57 10.46 -12.94
N TYR A 68 -12.58 10.40 -13.82
CA TYR A 68 -12.63 11.14 -15.07
C TYR A 68 -13.44 10.41 -16.15
N ILE A 69 -13.92 9.21 -15.89
CA ILE A 69 -14.87 8.48 -16.74
C ILE A 69 -16.29 8.92 -16.38
N ALA A 70 -16.65 8.83 -15.11
CA ALA A 70 -17.96 9.26 -14.59
C ALA A 70 -18.10 10.78 -14.41
N LYS A 71 -16.98 11.53 -14.52
CA LYS A 71 -16.90 12.98 -14.26
C LYS A 71 -17.39 13.37 -12.85
N LYS A 72 -17.03 12.56 -11.85
CA LYS A 72 -17.46 12.73 -10.46
C LYS A 72 -16.26 12.81 -9.53
N GLU A 73 -16.35 13.70 -8.54
CA GLU A 73 -15.32 13.92 -7.53
C GLU A 73 -15.65 13.17 -6.23
N TYR A 74 -14.62 12.69 -5.55
CA TYR A 74 -14.70 11.94 -4.30
C TYR A 74 -13.68 12.47 -3.31
N ALA A 75 -14.07 12.62 -2.05
CA ALA A 75 -13.15 13.02 -0.99
C ALA A 75 -12.18 11.88 -0.64
N THR A 76 -12.64 10.63 -0.75
CA THR A 76 -11.87 9.45 -0.35
C THR A 76 -11.95 8.33 -1.40
N LEU A 77 -10.97 7.41 -1.37
CA LEU A 77 -11.02 6.17 -2.17
C LEU A 77 -12.21 5.30 -1.74
N GLU A 78 -12.51 5.27 -0.45
CA GLU A 78 -13.61 4.53 0.15
C GLU A 78 -14.97 4.96 -0.43
N ASP A 79 -15.20 6.28 -0.58
CA ASP A 79 -16.42 6.80 -1.21
C ASP A 79 -16.54 6.37 -2.68
N TRP A 80 -15.42 6.36 -3.39
CA TRP A 80 -15.38 5.96 -4.79
C TRP A 80 -15.68 4.46 -4.98
N VAL A 81 -15.07 3.58 -4.19
CA VAL A 81 -15.35 2.13 -4.29
C VAL A 81 -16.76 1.78 -3.85
N ALA A 82 -17.29 2.45 -2.83
CA ALA A 82 -18.67 2.28 -2.39
C ALA A 82 -19.66 2.66 -3.51
N ASP A 83 -19.44 3.80 -4.18
CA ASP A 83 -20.22 4.23 -5.35
C ASP A 83 -20.08 3.26 -6.54
N CYS A 84 -18.92 2.62 -6.68
CA CYS A 84 -18.71 1.57 -7.66
C CYS A 84 -19.34 0.22 -7.29
N GLY A 85 -19.80 0.02 -6.05
CA GLY A 85 -20.23 -1.28 -5.55
C GLY A 85 -19.08 -2.30 -5.48
N SER A 86 -17.93 -1.87 -4.96
CA SER A 86 -16.73 -2.70 -4.83
C SER A 86 -16.02 -2.47 -3.50
N ASP A 87 -14.92 -3.19 -3.29
CA ASP A 87 -14.17 -3.21 -2.04
C ASP A 87 -12.76 -2.61 -2.24
N MET A 88 -12.18 -2.10 -1.15
CA MET A 88 -10.86 -1.46 -1.18
C MET A 88 -9.72 -2.39 -1.63
N ASP A 89 -9.85 -3.70 -1.41
CA ASP A 89 -8.86 -4.71 -1.83
C ASP A 89 -8.86 -4.95 -3.35
N LYS A 90 -9.91 -4.50 -4.05
CA LYS A 90 -10.06 -4.58 -5.52
C LYS A 90 -9.48 -3.39 -6.26
N ILE A 91 -8.95 -2.39 -5.54
CA ILE A 91 -8.31 -1.23 -6.16
C ILE A 91 -6.94 -1.63 -6.71
N MET A 92 -6.75 -1.34 -7.98
CA MET A 92 -5.49 -1.46 -8.71
C MET A 92 -4.94 -0.07 -9.00
N PHE A 93 -3.62 0.04 -9.13
CA PHE A 93 -2.93 1.25 -9.56
C PHE A 93 -2.00 0.95 -10.72
N GLY A 94 -2.10 1.74 -11.78
CA GLY A 94 -1.16 1.70 -12.91
C GLY A 94 -1.81 2.06 -14.23
N PHE A 95 -1.40 1.38 -15.30
CA PHE A 95 -1.94 1.59 -16.64
C PHE A 95 -3.07 0.58 -16.92
N SER A 96 -4.28 1.07 -17.13
CA SER A 96 -5.39 0.27 -17.66
C SER A 96 -5.61 0.63 -19.13
N ARG A 97 -4.92 -0.10 -20.02
CA ARG A 97 -4.93 0.13 -21.47
C ARG A 97 -5.71 -0.93 -22.25
N PHE A 98 -6.20 -1.98 -21.59
CA PHE A 98 -6.91 -3.12 -22.21
C PHE A 98 -6.10 -3.78 -23.34
N ASP A 99 -4.77 -3.78 -23.22
CA ASP A 99 -3.82 -4.29 -24.21
C ASP A 99 -3.20 -5.64 -23.80
N GLY A 100 -3.70 -6.23 -22.71
CA GLY A 100 -3.29 -7.54 -22.20
C GLY A 100 -2.00 -7.54 -21.39
N TYR A 101 -1.31 -6.40 -21.24
CA TYR A 101 -0.10 -6.33 -20.44
C TYR A 101 -0.42 -6.15 -18.94
N ARG A 102 0.34 -6.83 -18.09
CA ARG A 102 0.28 -6.65 -16.64
C ARG A 102 1.07 -5.41 -16.24
N THR A 103 0.41 -4.26 -16.23
CA THR A 103 1.02 -2.92 -16.05
C THR A 103 0.42 -2.19 -14.85
N HIS A 104 0.07 -2.96 -13.82
CA HIS A 104 -0.61 -2.50 -12.62
C HIS A 104 -0.21 -3.32 -11.39
N ILE A 105 -0.39 -2.72 -10.22
CA ILE A 105 -0.17 -3.31 -8.90
C ILE A 105 -1.42 -3.13 -8.03
N LYS A 106 -1.54 -3.93 -6.96
CA LYS A 106 -2.61 -3.72 -5.96
C LYS A 106 -2.37 -2.45 -5.15
N LEU A 107 -3.44 -1.84 -4.63
CA LEU A 107 -3.33 -0.69 -3.74
C LEU A 107 -2.41 -0.93 -2.54
N GLU A 108 -2.46 -2.12 -1.94
CA GLU A 108 -1.60 -2.51 -0.82
C GLU A 108 -0.11 -2.43 -1.18
N GLN A 109 0.27 -2.91 -2.37
CA GLN A 109 1.66 -2.82 -2.85
C GLN A 109 2.10 -1.37 -3.02
N LEU A 110 1.21 -0.51 -3.53
CA LEU A 110 1.47 0.92 -3.62
C LEU A 110 1.62 1.57 -2.23
N ILE A 111 0.76 1.22 -1.28
CA ILE A 111 0.84 1.74 0.11
C ILE A 111 2.17 1.36 0.74
N ASN A 112 2.59 0.10 0.61
CA ASN A 112 3.86 -0.39 1.14
C ASN A 112 5.06 0.30 0.47
N HIS A 113 4.95 0.64 -0.81
CA HIS A 113 5.98 1.41 -1.51
C HIS A 113 6.06 2.88 -1.05
N LEU A 114 4.91 3.53 -0.84
CA LEU A 114 4.86 4.95 -0.44
C LEU A 114 5.18 5.18 1.03
N ASN A 115 4.88 4.20 1.87
CA ASN A 115 5.20 4.18 3.28
C ASN A 115 5.82 2.82 3.63
N PRO A 116 7.10 2.62 3.28
CA PRO A 116 7.80 1.41 3.70
C PRO A 116 7.80 1.43 5.23
N VAL A 117 6.96 0.59 5.84
CA VAL A 117 7.06 0.32 7.27
C VAL A 117 8.51 -0.07 7.49
N SER A 118 9.23 0.71 8.29
CA SER A 118 10.63 0.44 8.60
C SER A 118 10.71 -1.03 9.03
N GLN A 119 11.53 -1.81 8.31
CA GLN A 119 11.68 -3.26 8.53
C GLN A 119 12.01 -3.63 9.99
N ASP A 120 12.39 -2.66 10.82
CA ASP A 120 12.56 -2.77 12.27
C ASP A 120 11.33 -3.32 13.03
N MET A 121 10.10 -3.07 12.56
CA MET A 121 8.89 -3.55 13.26
C MET A 121 8.63 -5.04 13.03
N ASP A 122 9.02 -5.60 11.89
CA ASP A 122 8.91 -7.04 11.61
C ASP A 122 9.93 -7.86 12.41
N GLU A 123 11.13 -7.30 12.67
CA GLU A 123 12.08 -7.92 13.61
C GLU A 123 11.57 -7.88 15.04
N LEU A 124 10.98 -6.77 15.50
CA LEU A 124 10.38 -6.66 16.83
C LEU A 124 9.21 -7.62 17.05
N THR A 125 8.36 -7.82 16.04
CA THR A 125 7.21 -8.74 16.13
C THR A 125 7.68 -10.19 16.16
N LYS A 126 8.67 -10.55 15.35
CA LYS A 126 9.32 -11.88 15.41
C LYS A 126 10.06 -12.10 16.73
N PHE A 127 10.66 -11.06 17.32
CA PHE A 127 11.32 -11.15 18.63
C PHE A 127 10.30 -11.33 19.77
N ALA A 128 9.17 -10.61 19.70
CA ALA A 128 8.08 -10.72 20.67
C ALA A 128 7.36 -12.08 20.60
N GLU A 129 7.14 -12.63 19.40
CA GLU A 129 6.60 -13.98 19.23
C GLU A 129 7.57 -15.04 19.75
N LYS A 130 8.88 -14.87 19.52
CA LYS A 130 9.91 -15.78 20.05
C LYS A 130 9.97 -15.75 21.59
N LEU A 131 9.78 -14.57 22.19
CA LEU A 131 9.64 -14.39 23.65
C LEU A 131 8.33 -14.96 24.23
N SER A 132 7.27 -15.11 23.42
CA SER A 132 6.00 -15.69 23.86
C SER A 132 5.96 -17.22 23.74
N ILE A 133 6.80 -17.81 22.89
CA ILE A 133 6.89 -19.26 22.70
C ILE A 133 7.85 -19.89 23.72
N ASP A 134 8.90 -19.16 24.11
CA ASP A 134 9.73 -19.54 25.24
C ASP A 134 9.06 -19.04 26.53
N ASP A 135 8.18 -19.87 27.08
CA ASP A 135 7.53 -19.71 28.40
C ASP A 135 8.57 -19.82 29.54
N LEU A 136 9.64 -19.03 29.45
CA LEU A 136 10.55 -18.71 30.54
C LEU A 136 9.78 -17.78 31.47
N SER A 137 9.05 -18.43 32.38
CA SER A 137 8.65 -17.93 33.70
C SER A 137 9.37 -16.62 34.06
N LEU A 138 8.69 -15.50 33.78
CA LEU A 138 9.08 -14.11 34.09
C LEU A 138 9.24 -13.84 35.60
N ARG A 139 9.36 -14.87 36.43
CA ARG A 139 9.28 -14.75 37.90
C ARG A 139 10.62 -14.48 38.58
N ASP A 140 11.77 -14.76 37.99
CA ASP A 140 13.06 -14.67 38.72
C ASP A 140 14.15 -13.82 38.06
N VAL A 141 13.86 -13.06 36.99
CA VAL A 141 14.89 -12.18 36.39
C VAL A 141 14.88 -10.81 37.06
N MET A 142 15.60 -10.69 38.18
CA MET A 142 15.93 -9.40 38.78
C MET A 142 17.15 -8.79 38.09
N VAL A 143 16.93 -7.74 37.29
CA VAL A 143 18.01 -6.96 36.68
C VAL A 143 18.36 -5.79 37.58
N ARG A 144 19.62 -5.75 38.05
CA ARG A 144 20.16 -4.58 38.77
C ARG A 144 21.00 -3.76 37.80
N THR A 145 20.61 -2.51 37.59
CA THR A 145 21.43 -1.57 36.81
C THR A 145 22.38 -0.83 37.73
N ARG A 146 23.65 -0.77 37.36
CA ARG A 146 24.67 0.01 38.07
C ARG A 146 25.31 0.98 37.09
N THR A 147 25.25 2.26 37.43
CA THR A 147 25.90 3.32 36.67
C THR A 147 27.24 3.66 37.31
N VAL A 148 28.31 3.59 36.52
CA VAL A 148 29.65 4.01 36.94
C VAL A 148 30.21 4.94 35.87
N GLY A 149 30.35 6.23 36.19
CA GLY A 149 30.71 7.27 35.23
C GLY A 149 29.60 7.49 34.20
N LEU A 150 29.95 7.56 32.90
CA LEU A 150 29.02 7.74 31.78
C LEU A 150 28.51 6.41 31.18
N ARG A 151 28.80 5.28 31.81
CA ARG A 151 28.37 3.97 31.32
C ARG A 151 27.46 3.30 32.34
N THR A 152 26.35 2.78 31.84
CA THR A 152 25.39 1.98 32.59
C THR A 152 25.58 0.53 32.22
N TYR A 153 25.75 -0.33 33.22
CA TYR A 153 25.86 -1.77 33.04
C TYR A 153 24.61 -2.42 33.62
N ALA A 154 24.09 -3.42 32.92
CA ALA A 154 23.04 -4.28 33.41
C ALA A 154 23.70 -5.58 33.90
N GLU A 155 23.50 -5.89 35.18
CA GLU A 155 23.89 -7.18 35.75
C GLU A 155 22.62 -8.02 35.94
N TYR A 156 22.63 -9.21 35.35
CA TYR A 156 21.57 -10.21 35.51
C TYR A 156 21.90 -11.01 36.77
N MET A 157 20.98 -11.02 37.74
CA MET A 157 21.11 -11.85 38.93
C MET A 157 20.17 -13.04 38.81
N ASP A 158 20.68 -14.24 39.09
CA ASP A 158 19.84 -15.43 39.25
C ASP A 158 19.05 -15.29 40.56
N GLY A 159 17.73 -15.45 40.48
CA GLY A 159 16.82 -15.49 41.63
C GLY A 159 16.83 -16.82 42.37
#